data_AF-A0A9P4K2P4-F1
#
_entry.id   AF-A0A9P4K2P4-F1
#
_cell.length_a   1.000
_cell.length_b   1.000
_cell.length_c   1.000
_cell.angle_alpha   90.00
_cell.angle_beta   90.00
_cell.angle_gamma   90.00
#
_symmetry.space_group_name_H-M   'P 1'
#
loop_
_entity.id
_entity.type
_entity.pdbx_description
1 polymer ?
#
loop_
_entity_poly.entity_id
_entity_poly.type
_entity_poly.pdbx_seq_one_letter_code
_entity_poly.pdbx_strand_id
1 'polypeptide(L)'
;MRLTRTISSTARRSLSKHMSSLAPGHILSGARWNYRIKEAVEGDNTQISTGFKAEIIHENSLGSPQCAFIKAASPSDATSVENLERERQSYLLPGVASAACFRKLYDVFDNSMDGTGMYLALEWLDTTLAEVKYLSDVLTYTIIESFLRAALSSFIVLENQKCVNTVFPTGDRFEAQPYSMRAPEVFLGQACTEPSQDSPHFLIDKAWSMAKIKRLFPRWNLPNPDEVEGDTLKAAVKSAGRMSLEEPEMQAISPLDVELQGIRMPEQLRDLLRLMLIVDPNKRPSASSVLTSREFLAFEKLNGI
;
A
#
# COMPACT_ATOMS: atom_id res chain seq x y z
N MET A 1 -39.78 -25.96 -13.15
CA MET A 1 -38.84 -26.94 -12.55
C MET A 1 -37.82 -26.14 -11.74
N ARG A 2 -38.01 -26.09 -10.41
CA ARG A 2 -37.12 -25.39 -9.47
C ARG A 2 -35.86 -26.21 -9.24
N LEU A 3 -34.70 -25.57 -9.36
CA LEU A 3 -33.46 -26.04 -8.72
C LEU A 3 -32.79 -24.82 -8.06
N THR A 4 -33.25 -24.54 -6.84
CA THR A 4 -32.52 -23.74 -5.85
C THR A 4 -31.32 -24.54 -5.38
N ARG A 5 -30.10 -24.10 -5.72
CA ARG A 5 -28.86 -24.67 -5.17
C ARG A 5 -28.36 -23.74 -4.06
N THR A 6 -28.79 -24.06 -2.84
CA THR A 6 -28.23 -23.55 -1.60
C THR A 6 -26.78 -24.06 -1.50
N ILE A 7 -25.79 -23.18 -1.65
CA ILE A 7 -24.40 -23.52 -1.32
C ILE A 7 -24.17 -23.03 0.11
N SER A 8 -24.03 -24.02 0.98
CA SER A 8 -23.78 -23.96 2.41
C SER A 8 -22.56 -23.10 2.76
N SER A 9 -22.78 -22.06 3.56
CA SER A 9 -21.79 -21.08 4.04
C SER A 9 -20.95 -21.56 5.24
N THR A 10 -20.85 -22.87 5.47
CA THR A 10 -20.36 -23.42 6.76
C THR A 10 -18.99 -24.12 6.72
N ALA A 11 -18.25 -24.07 5.60
CA ALA A 11 -17.01 -24.86 5.43
C ALA A 11 -15.67 -24.09 5.44
N ARG A 12 -15.62 -22.84 5.91
CA ARG A 12 -14.35 -22.10 6.14
C ARG A 12 -14.19 -21.55 7.57
N ARG A 13 -14.88 -22.14 8.55
CA ARG A 13 -14.76 -21.78 9.98
C ARG A 13 -13.92 -22.77 10.81
N SER A 14 -13.16 -23.67 10.19
CA SER A 14 -12.62 -24.84 10.92
C SER A 14 -11.10 -25.07 10.84
N LEU A 15 -10.28 -24.05 10.61
CA LEU A 15 -8.81 -24.17 10.74
C LEU A 15 -8.15 -23.00 11.49
N SER A 16 -8.82 -22.42 12.50
CA SER A 16 -8.20 -21.51 13.48
C SER A 16 -8.08 -22.18 14.87
N LYS A 17 -7.65 -23.44 14.92
CA LYS A 17 -7.33 -24.14 16.17
C LYS A 17 -5.82 -24.14 16.40
N HIS A 18 -5.32 -22.98 16.84
CA HIS A 18 -4.21 -22.78 17.80
C HIS A 18 -3.83 -21.30 17.85
N MET A 19 -4.80 -20.40 18.07
CA MET A 19 -4.47 -19.06 18.52
C MET A 19 -4.61 -19.03 20.05
N SER A 20 -3.49 -18.87 20.74
CA SER A 20 -3.45 -17.96 21.88
C SER A 20 -3.71 -16.54 21.35
N SER A 21 -4.95 -16.27 20.93
CA SER A 21 -5.37 -14.94 20.51
C SER A 21 -5.25 -14.05 21.73
N LEU A 22 -4.48 -12.96 21.62
CA LEU A 22 -4.43 -11.95 22.64
C LEU A 22 -5.86 -11.45 22.93
N ALA A 23 -6.47 -11.98 23.98
CA ALA A 23 -7.83 -11.63 24.33
C ALA A 23 -7.88 -10.18 24.83
N PRO A 24 -8.99 -9.46 24.62
CA PRO A 24 -9.22 -8.18 25.27
C PRO A 24 -8.91 -8.25 26.76
N GLY A 25 -8.12 -7.29 27.26
CA GLY A 25 -7.63 -7.24 28.64
C GLY A 25 -6.26 -7.85 28.87
N HIS A 26 -5.72 -8.65 27.94
CA HIS A 26 -4.36 -9.18 28.04
C HIS A 26 -3.34 -8.03 28.09
N ILE A 27 -2.29 -8.17 28.90
CA ILE A 27 -1.25 -7.15 29.08
C ILE A 27 0.07 -7.67 28.54
N LEU A 28 0.61 -6.99 27.53
CA LEU A 28 1.97 -7.19 27.04
C LEU A 28 2.92 -6.25 27.78
N SER A 29 4.00 -6.79 28.34
CA SER A 29 5.02 -5.99 29.03
C SER A 29 6.14 -5.64 28.07
N GLY A 30 6.23 -4.37 27.67
CA GLY A 30 7.26 -3.87 26.76
C GLY A 30 8.42 -3.23 27.50
N ALA A 31 9.50 -2.93 26.77
CA ALA A 31 10.65 -2.24 27.37
C ALA A 31 10.30 -0.79 27.74
N ARG A 32 9.41 -0.14 26.98
CA ARG A 32 8.98 1.24 27.21
C ARG A 32 7.71 1.33 28.03
N TRP A 33 6.69 0.55 27.70
CA TRP A 33 5.38 0.59 28.37
C TRP A 33 4.73 -0.78 28.49
N ASN A 34 3.67 -0.85 29.29
CA ASN A 34 2.77 -2.00 29.31
C ASN A 34 1.58 -1.72 28.38
N TYR A 35 1.11 -2.72 27.65
CA TYR A 35 0.08 -2.57 26.61
C TYR A 35 -1.10 -3.49 26.90
N ARG A 36 -2.26 -2.91 27.19
CA ARG A 36 -3.51 -3.66 27.39
C ARG A 36 -4.26 -3.78 26.07
N ILE A 37 -4.41 -5.01 25.59
CA ILE A 37 -5.14 -5.31 24.36
C ILE A 37 -6.62 -4.93 24.53
N LYS A 38 -7.17 -4.17 23.57
CA LYS A 38 -8.56 -3.74 23.56
C LYS A 38 -9.39 -4.58 22.59
N GLU A 39 -8.95 -4.65 21.35
CA GLU A 39 -9.68 -5.32 20.27
C GLU A 39 -8.73 -5.74 19.15
N ALA A 40 -9.13 -6.76 18.40
CA ALA A 40 -8.48 -7.10 17.14
C ALA A 40 -8.86 -6.03 16.10
N VAL A 41 -7.89 -5.65 15.26
CA VAL A 41 -8.14 -4.76 14.13
C VAL A 41 -8.44 -5.64 12.93
N GLU A 42 -9.66 -5.51 12.40
CA GLU A 42 -10.03 -6.22 11.18
C GLU A 42 -9.26 -5.64 10.00
N GLY A 43 -8.44 -6.47 9.37
CA GLY A 43 -7.84 -6.18 8.07
C GLY A 43 -8.77 -6.55 6.93
N ASP A 44 -8.39 -6.20 5.70
CA ASP A 44 -9.04 -6.62 4.46
C ASP A 44 -8.72 -8.07 4.05
N ASN A 45 -8.19 -8.88 4.97
CA ASN A 45 -7.65 -10.23 4.78
C ASN A 45 -6.41 -10.32 3.86
N THR A 46 -5.77 -9.19 3.52
CA THR A 46 -4.47 -9.21 2.81
C THR A 46 -3.28 -9.29 3.78
N GLN A 47 -3.52 -9.06 5.07
CA GLN A 47 -2.49 -9.06 6.10
C GLN A 47 -2.12 -10.49 6.52
N ILE A 48 -0.82 -10.81 6.51
CA ILE A 48 -0.28 -12.11 6.93
C ILE A 48 -0.07 -12.18 8.46
N SER A 49 -0.06 -11.04 9.13
CA SER A 49 0.06 -10.92 10.59
C SER A 49 -1.21 -10.35 11.18
N THR A 50 -1.47 -10.69 12.45
CA THR A 50 -2.68 -10.22 13.15
C THR A 50 -2.40 -8.86 13.79
N GLY A 51 -3.34 -7.93 13.67
CA GLY A 51 -3.27 -6.60 14.27
C GLY A 51 -4.22 -6.45 15.46
N PHE A 52 -3.81 -5.72 16.49
CA PHE A 52 -4.62 -5.36 17.64
C PHE A 52 -4.46 -3.90 17.99
N LYS A 53 -5.53 -3.29 18.51
CA LYS A 53 -5.45 -2.01 19.20
C LYS A 53 -5.16 -2.27 20.68
N ALA A 54 -4.21 -1.54 21.24
CA ALA A 54 -3.86 -1.63 22.65
C ALA A 54 -3.84 -0.25 23.31
N GLU A 55 -4.30 -0.19 24.55
CA GLU A 55 -4.13 0.95 25.46
C GLU A 55 -2.74 0.88 26.10
N ILE A 56 -2.04 2.02 26.11
CA ILE A 56 -0.73 2.15 26.75
C ILE A 56 -0.94 2.46 28.23
N ILE A 57 -0.50 1.56 29.11
CA ILE A 57 -0.53 1.73 30.56
C ILE A 57 0.74 2.47 30.99
N HIS A 58 0.60 3.71 31.42
CA HIS A 58 1.67 4.53 31.98
C HIS A 58 1.13 5.47 33.07
N GLU A 59 2.00 5.95 33.96
CA GLU A 59 1.64 6.92 35.00
C GLU A 59 1.54 8.32 34.38
N ASN A 60 0.32 8.75 34.04
CA ASN A 60 -0.10 10.12 33.63
C ASN A 60 1.03 11.09 33.28
N SER A 61 1.73 10.85 32.17
CA SER A 61 2.68 11.79 31.59
C SER A 61 1.99 12.57 30.48
N LEU A 62 1.80 13.87 30.71
CA LEU A 62 1.20 14.79 29.74
C LEU A 62 1.95 14.67 28.39
N GLY A 63 1.22 14.35 27.31
CA GLY A 63 1.79 14.22 25.96
C GLY A 63 2.29 12.82 25.57
N SER A 64 2.09 11.80 26.41
CA SER A 64 2.39 10.41 26.02
C SER A 64 1.27 9.81 25.15
N PRO A 65 1.60 8.90 24.20
CA PRO A 65 0.59 8.25 23.39
C PRO A 65 -0.34 7.41 24.27
N GLN A 66 -1.63 7.42 23.95
CA GLN A 66 -2.65 6.67 24.69
C GLN A 66 -2.86 5.26 24.13
N CYS A 67 -2.61 5.08 22.84
CA CYS A 67 -2.86 3.84 22.12
C CYS A 67 -1.64 3.42 21.29
N ALA A 68 -1.51 2.12 21.08
CA ALA A 68 -0.58 1.50 20.16
C ALA A 68 -1.31 0.50 19.25
N PHE A 69 -0.76 0.30 18.06
CA PHE A 69 -1.09 -0.83 17.20
C PHE A 69 -0.10 -1.97 17.45
N ILE A 70 -0.61 -3.10 17.92
CA ILE A 70 0.19 -4.30 18.18
C ILE A 70 0.07 -5.22 16.97
N LYS A 71 1.18 -5.45 16.29
CA LYS A 71 1.25 -6.42 15.19
C LYS A 71 1.90 -7.70 15.71
N ALA A 72 1.26 -8.84 15.43
CA ALA A 72 1.64 -10.13 15.99
C ALA A 72 1.85 -11.17 14.87
N ALA A 73 2.91 -11.95 15.00
CA ALA A 73 3.15 -13.13 14.19
C ALA A 73 3.09 -14.40 15.05
N SER A 74 2.34 -15.40 14.57
CA SER A 74 2.29 -16.70 15.24
C SER A 74 3.62 -17.42 15.08
N PRO A 75 4.20 -17.99 16.15
CA PRO A 75 5.44 -18.75 16.06
C PRO A 75 5.29 -20.03 15.21
N SER A 76 4.05 -20.52 15.05
CA SER A 76 3.75 -21.65 14.16
C SER A 76 3.68 -21.27 12.68
N ASP A 77 3.73 -19.97 12.36
CA ASP A 77 3.65 -19.44 10.99
C ASP A 77 4.98 -18.75 10.64
N ALA A 78 5.90 -19.53 10.08
CA ALA A 78 7.24 -19.06 9.73
C ALA A 78 7.21 -17.87 8.75
N THR A 79 6.27 -17.85 7.81
CA THR A 79 6.11 -16.75 6.85
C THR A 79 5.67 -15.47 7.57
N SER A 80 4.73 -15.56 8.50
CA SER A 80 4.28 -14.41 9.30
C SER A 80 5.43 -13.83 10.14
N VAL A 81 6.24 -14.69 10.76
CA VAL A 81 7.41 -14.29 11.55
C VAL A 81 8.47 -13.63 10.68
N GLU A 82 8.85 -14.23 9.56
CA GLU A 82 9.84 -13.64 8.63
C GLU A 82 9.38 -12.27 8.11
N ASN A 83 8.09 -12.12 7.79
CA ASN A 83 7.53 -10.85 7.34
C ASN A 83 7.57 -9.78 8.42
N LEU A 84 7.22 -10.14 9.65
CA LEU A 84 7.25 -9.21 10.78
C LEU A 84 8.69 -8.82 11.14
N GLU A 85 9.65 -9.73 10.96
CA GLU A 85 11.07 -9.45 11.13
C GLU A 85 11.61 -8.49 10.07
N ARG A 86 11.25 -8.67 8.79
CA ARG A 86 11.60 -7.72 7.73
C ARG A 86 11.02 -6.33 8.00
N GLU A 87 9.79 -6.26 8.51
CA GLU A 87 9.16 -5.00 8.91
C GLU A 87 9.89 -4.37 10.10
N ARG A 88 10.27 -5.15 11.12
CA ARG A 88 11.09 -4.68 12.23
C ARG A 88 12.39 -4.06 11.73
N GLN A 89 13.11 -4.75 10.84
CA GLN A 89 14.36 -4.24 10.26
C GLN A 89 14.15 -2.90 9.54
N SER A 90 13.04 -2.76 8.81
CA SER A 90 12.69 -1.51 8.11
C SER A 90 12.50 -0.34 9.09
N TYR A 91 11.80 -0.55 10.21
CA TYR A 91 11.63 0.47 11.24
C TYR A 91 12.92 0.82 12.00
N LEU A 92 13.90 -0.09 12.02
CA LEU A 92 15.20 0.16 12.64
C LEU A 92 16.17 0.94 11.76
N LEU A 93 15.83 1.18 10.50
CA LEU A 93 16.68 1.99 9.63
C LEU A 93 16.74 3.44 10.16
N PRO A 94 17.93 4.07 10.27
CA PRO A 94 18.08 5.35 10.96
C PRO A 94 17.21 6.48 10.44
N GLY A 95 17.04 6.60 9.12
CA GLY A 95 16.19 7.63 8.54
C GLY A 95 14.70 7.31 8.66
N VAL A 96 14.31 6.03 8.70
CA VAL A 96 12.91 5.63 8.94
C VAL A 96 12.53 5.92 10.38
N ALA A 97 13.38 5.50 11.34
CA ALA A 97 13.15 5.69 12.77
C ALA A 97 13.05 7.17 13.20
N SER A 98 13.74 8.07 12.49
CA SER A 98 13.82 9.49 12.82
C SER A 98 12.83 10.37 12.04
N ALA A 99 12.31 9.92 10.90
CA ALA A 99 11.46 10.73 10.04
C ALA A 99 9.99 10.72 10.49
N ALA A 100 9.37 11.90 10.53
CA ALA A 100 7.98 12.07 10.94
C ALA A 100 6.94 11.49 9.96
N CYS A 101 7.36 11.13 8.73
CA CYS A 101 6.50 10.56 7.71
C CYS A 101 6.35 9.03 7.81
N PHE A 102 7.03 8.39 8.76
CA PHE A 102 6.82 6.99 9.10
C PHE A 102 6.16 6.87 10.47
N ARG A 103 5.32 5.85 10.60
CA ARG A 103 4.76 5.44 11.87
C ARG A 103 5.90 5.10 12.84
N LYS A 104 5.79 5.50 14.10
CA LYS A 104 6.83 5.17 15.10
C LYS A 104 6.76 3.72 15.55
N LEU A 105 7.92 3.09 15.76
CA LEU A 105 8.06 1.84 16.52
C LEU A 105 8.29 2.19 17.99
N TYR A 106 7.40 1.72 18.87
CA TYR A 106 7.48 1.96 20.31
C TYR A 106 8.24 0.87 21.05
N ASP A 107 7.92 -0.40 20.78
CA ASP A 107 8.53 -1.57 21.43
C ASP A 107 8.57 -2.77 20.47
N VAL A 108 9.49 -3.69 20.76
CA VAL A 108 9.59 -5.02 20.13
C VAL A 108 9.53 -6.05 21.24
N PHE A 109 8.72 -7.09 21.05
CA PHE A 109 8.62 -8.22 21.97
C PHE A 109 9.11 -9.45 21.22
N ASP A 110 10.34 -9.86 21.53
CA ASP A 110 10.92 -11.09 21.01
C ASP A 110 10.85 -12.16 22.10
N ASN A 111 9.71 -12.85 22.10
CA ASN A 111 9.45 -13.97 22.99
C ASN A 111 9.62 -15.29 22.20
N SER A 112 10.62 -15.36 21.31
CA SER A 112 10.92 -16.59 20.56
C SER A 112 11.33 -17.76 21.49
N MET A 113 11.92 -17.46 22.65
CA MET A 113 12.39 -18.46 23.62
C MET A 113 11.27 -19.19 24.39
N ASP A 114 10.10 -18.57 24.56
CA ASP A 114 8.97 -19.16 25.30
C ASP A 114 7.85 -19.68 24.37
N GLY A 115 8.06 -19.57 23.05
CA GLY A 115 7.11 -20.00 22.04
C GLY A 115 5.85 -19.12 21.95
N THR A 116 5.90 -17.87 22.43
CA THR A 116 4.71 -16.99 22.49
C THR A 116 4.58 -16.07 21.26
N GLY A 117 5.55 -16.08 20.35
CA GLY A 117 5.50 -15.34 19.08
C GLY A 117 6.23 -13.99 19.12
N MET A 118 6.25 -13.32 17.96
CA MET A 118 6.90 -12.01 17.79
C MET A 118 5.83 -10.91 17.74
N TYR A 119 6.06 -9.82 18.45
CA TYR A 119 5.16 -8.67 18.46
C TYR A 119 5.90 -7.36 18.22
N LEU A 120 5.26 -6.43 17.52
CA LEU A 120 5.70 -5.04 17.37
C LEU A 120 4.63 -4.11 17.95
N ALA A 121 5.01 -3.18 18.83
CA ALA A 121 4.15 -2.07 19.21
C ALA A 121 4.49 -0.86 18.35
N LEU A 122 3.53 -0.44 17.55
CA LEU A 122 3.63 0.67 16.61
C LEU A 122 2.69 1.80 17.04
N GLU A 123 2.97 3.02 16.59
CA GLU A 123 2.09 4.16 16.75
C GLU A 123 0.69 3.89 16.17
N TRP A 124 -0.33 4.21 16.96
CA TRP A 124 -1.73 4.12 16.53
C TRP A 124 -2.07 5.32 15.64
N LEU A 125 -2.73 5.06 14.51
CA LEU A 125 -3.31 6.09 13.64
C LEU A 125 -4.83 5.88 13.60
N ASP A 126 -5.60 6.95 13.77
CA ASP A 126 -7.05 6.86 13.93
C ASP A 126 -7.81 6.52 12.65
N THR A 127 -7.21 6.75 11.49
CA THR A 127 -7.83 6.53 10.19
C THR A 127 -6.81 6.20 9.11
N THR A 128 -7.27 5.68 7.98
CA THR A 128 -6.48 5.49 6.76
C THR A 128 -7.00 6.37 5.63
N LEU A 129 -6.16 6.64 4.62
CA LEU A 129 -6.59 7.43 3.46
C LEU A 129 -7.77 6.79 2.70
N ALA A 130 -7.96 5.47 2.81
CA ALA A 130 -9.08 4.75 2.20
C ALA A 130 -10.45 5.12 2.81
N GLU A 131 -10.47 5.61 4.04
CA GLU A 131 -11.69 6.03 4.75
C GLU A 131 -12.03 7.50 4.50
N VAL A 132 -11.08 8.29 3.99
CA VAL A 132 -11.25 9.70 3.71
C VAL A 132 -12.00 9.86 2.39
N LYS A 133 -13.23 10.40 2.46
CA LYS A 133 -14.02 10.71 1.27
C LYS A 133 -13.50 11.97 0.59
N TYR A 134 -13.32 11.89 -0.73
CA TYR A 134 -12.99 13.08 -1.51
C TYR A 134 -14.17 14.06 -1.54
N LEU A 135 -13.90 15.29 -1.11
CA LEU A 135 -14.78 16.43 -1.27
C LEU A 135 -14.03 17.56 -1.98
N SER A 136 -14.74 18.33 -2.80
CA SER A 136 -14.14 19.45 -3.53
C SER A 136 -14.09 20.70 -2.64
N ASP A 137 -13.33 20.63 -1.55
CA ASP A 137 -13.21 21.69 -0.54
C ASP A 137 -11.78 21.88 -0.04
N VAL A 138 -11.56 23.01 0.63
CA VAL A 138 -10.24 23.43 1.13
C VAL A 138 -9.66 22.40 2.09
N LEU A 139 -10.47 21.84 2.99
CA LEU A 139 -10.00 20.85 3.97
C LEU A 139 -9.43 19.61 3.27
N THR A 140 -10.14 19.10 2.25
CA THR A 140 -9.68 17.94 1.48
C THR A 140 -8.37 18.26 0.74
N TYR A 141 -8.22 19.47 0.19
CA TYR A 141 -6.97 19.86 -0.46
C TYR A 141 -5.80 20.00 0.51
N THR A 142 -6.03 20.53 1.72
CA THR A 142 -5.02 20.55 2.80
C THR A 142 -4.60 19.13 3.20
N ILE A 143 -5.55 18.18 3.28
CA ILE A 143 -5.24 16.78 3.55
C ILE A 143 -4.41 16.18 2.41
N ILE A 144 -4.80 16.41 1.16
CA ILE A 144 -4.06 15.92 -0.02
C ILE A 144 -2.64 16.47 -0.03
N GLU A 145 -2.46 17.77 0.21
CA GLU A 145 -1.14 18.40 0.27
C GLU A 145 -0.28 17.80 1.39
N SER A 146 -0.84 17.70 2.60
CA SER A 146 -0.14 17.14 3.76
C SER A 146 0.28 15.68 3.50
N PHE A 147 -0.63 14.89 2.92
CA PHE A 147 -0.35 13.52 2.52
C PHE A 147 0.75 13.45 1.46
N LEU A 148 0.63 14.20 0.37
CA LEU A 148 1.61 14.19 -0.71
C LEU A 148 2.99 14.62 -0.20
N ARG A 149 3.06 15.62 0.68
CA ARG A 149 4.33 16.03 1.30
C ARG A 149 4.94 14.91 2.13
N ALA A 150 4.15 14.27 2.99
CA ALA A 150 4.61 13.18 3.82
C ALA A 150 5.06 11.98 2.98
N ALA A 151 4.28 11.60 1.96
CA ALA A 151 4.59 10.49 1.06
C ALA A 151 5.85 10.75 0.21
N LEU A 152 5.97 11.94 -0.39
CA LEU A 152 7.16 12.30 -1.16
C LEU A 152 8.41 12.38 -0.27
N SER A 153 8.27 12.93 0.95
CA SER A 153 9.38 12.97 1.92
C SER A 153 9.81 11.55 2.34
N SER A 154 8.85 10.64 2.52
CA SER A 154 9.16 9.25 2.86
C SER A 154 9.92 8.54 1.73
N PHE A 155 9.59 8.82 0.47
CA PHE A 155 10.34 8.29 -0.67
C PHE A 155 11.79 8.79 -0.69
N ILE A 156 12.03 10.06 -0.35
CA ILE A 156 13.40 10.60 -0.25
C ILE A 156 14.19 9.88 0.86
N VAL A 157 13.55 9.62 2.01
CA VAL A 157 14.18 8.89 3.11
C VAL A 157 14.56 7.46 2.71
N LEU A 158 13.67 6.75 2.00
CA LEU A 158 13.94 5.40 1.52
C LEU A 158 15.02 5.38 0.44
N GLU A 159 14.97 6.31 -0.51
CA GLU A 159 15.97 6.44 -1.58
C GLU A 159 17.38 6.65 -1.01
N ASN A 160 17.52 7.52 0.00
CA ASN A 160 18.79 7.74 0.70
C ASN A 160 19.34 6.49 1.41
N GLN A 161 18.47 5.52 1.71
CA GLN A 161 18.83 4.24 2.31
C GLN A 161 18.91 3.10 1.28
N LYS A 162 18.78 3.42 -0.02
CA LYS A 162 18.72 2.45 -1.12
C LYS A 162 17.57 1.45 -0.96
N CYS A 163 16.50 1.88 -0.31
CA CYS A 163 15.28 1.14 -0.17
C CYS A 163 14.24 1.68 -1.16
N VAL A 164 13.39 0.79 -1.65
CA VAL A 164 12.20 1.18 -2.40
C VAL A 164 11.00 0.70 -1.59
N ASN A 165 9.92 1.47 -1.58
CA ASN A 165 8.65 0.99 -1.04
C ASN A 165 8.01 0.01 -2.05
N THR A 166 8.68 -1.12 -2.24
CA THR A 166 8.22 -2.24 -3.04
C THR A 166 7.86 -3.35 -2.08
N VAL A 167 6.64 -3.84 -2.21
CA VAL A 167 6.23 -5.03 -1.46
C VAL A 167 6.87 -6.21 -2.17
N PHE A 168 7.97 -6.72 -1.60
CA PHE A 168 8.63 -7.92 -2.11
C PHE A 168 7.84 -9.16 -1.66
N PRO A 169 7.38 -10.01 -2.60
CA PRO A 169 6.85 -11.31 -2.23
C PRO A 169 8.02 -12.18 -1.71
N THR A 170 7.95 -12.57 -0.44
CA THR A 170 8.59 -13.81 0.02
C THR A 170 7.67 -14.95 -0.38
N GLY A 171 8.15 -15.82 -1.27
CA GLY A 171 7.64 -17.17 -1.56
C GLY A 171 6.14 -17.33 -1.84
N ASP A 172 5.80 -17.73 -3.08
CA ASP A 172 4.51 -18.32 -3.48
C ASP A 172 3.27 -17.82 -2.72
N ARG A 173 2.90 -16.53 -2.80
CA ARG A 173 1.52 -16.04 -2.59
C ARG A 173 1.34 -14.53 -2.88
N PHE A 174 0.68 -14.27 -4.00
CA PHE A 174 -0.29 -13.20 -4.35
C PHE A 174 -0.21 -11.78 -3.75
N GLU A 175 -0.23 -10.82 -4.68
CA GLU A 175 -0.75 -9.43 -4.57
C GLU A 175 -0.05 -8.47 -3.61
N ALA A 176 1.13 -8.02 -4.02
CA ALA A 176 2.00 -7.11 -3.26
C ALA A 176 1.65 -5.61 -3.42
N GLN A 177 1.09 -5.19 -4.56
CA GLN A 177 0.46 -3.87 -4.72
C GLN A 177 -0.81 -4.06 -5.54
N PRO A 178 -1.92 -3.36 -5.19
CA PRO A 178 -3.11 -3.34 -6.03
C PRO A 178 -2.70 -3.03 -7.45
N TYR A 179 -3.20 -3.81 -8.42
CA TYR A 179 -2.91 -3.60 -9.83
C TYR A 179 -3.15 -2.14 -10.27
N SER A 180 -4.14 -1.48 -9.69
CA SER A 180 -4.45 -0.07 -9.91
C SER A 180 -3.37 0.93 -9.50
N MET A 181 -2.42 0.55 -8.64
CA MET A 181 -1.38 1.43 -8.11
C MET A 181 0.01 1.17 -8.71
N ARG A 182 0.14 0.17 -9.59
CA ARG A 182 1.42 -0.17 -10.21
C ARG A 182 1.76 0.80 -11.35
N ALA A 183 3.02 1.20 -11.42
CA ALA A 183 3.51 1.99 -12.54
C ALA A 183 3.54 1.15 -13.84
N PRO A 184 3.45 1.79 -15.02
CA PRO A 184 3.41 1.08 -16.31
C PRO A 184 4.57 0.10 -16.52
N GLU A 185 5.79 0.48 -16.13
CA GLU A 185 7.01 -0.31 -16.26
C GLU A 185 6.96 -1.62 -15.45
N VAL A 186 6.27 -1.62 -14.29
CA VAL A 186 6.10 -2.81 -13.45
C VAL A 186 5.31 -3.89 -14.18
N PHE A 187 4.34 -3.50 -15.02
CA PHE A 187 3.62 -4.46 -15.86
C PHE A 187 4.48 -5.09 -16.94
N LEU A 188 5.52 -4.39 -17.39
CA LEU A 188 6.45 -4.85 -18.41
C LEU A 188 7.56 -5.74 -17.85
N GLY A 189 7.50 -6.09 -16.56
CA GLY A 189 8.56 -6.85 -15.90
C GLY A 189 9.82 -6.01 -15.66
N GLN A 190 9.78 -4.70 -15.94
CA GLN A 190 10.79 -3.77 -15.48
C GLN A 190 10.55 -3.55 -13.99
N ALA A 191 11.34 -4.23 -13.19
CA ALA A 191 11.26 -4.07 -11.76
C ALA A 191 11.75 -2.68 -11.34
N CYS A 192 11.22 -2.19 -10.22
CA CYS A 192 11.82 -1.04 -9.56
C CYS A 192 13.24 -1.35 -9.05
N THR A 193 13.61 -2.65 -8.88
CA THR A 193 14.96 -3.24 -8.86
C THR A 193 14.90 -4.79 -8.66
N GLU A 194 14.72 -5.59 -9.72
CA GLU A 194 14.63 -7.09 -9.79
C GLU A 194 13.25 -7.82 -9.55
N PRO A 195 13.02 -9.03 -10.13
CA PRO A 195 11.78 -9.37 -10.87
C PRO A 195 10.59 -9.82 -10.02
N SER A 196 9.39 -9.36 -10.40
CA SER A 196 8.12 -9.82 -9.83
C SER A 196 7.56 -11.01 -10.64
N GLN A 197 7.41 -12.19 -10.03
CA GLN A 197 6.76 -13.36 -10.65
C GLN A 197 5.34 -13.65 -10.11
N ASP A 198 4.49 -13.97 -11.09
CA ASP A 198 3.25 -14.75 -11.26
C ASP A 198 2.25 -15.07 -10.12
N SER A 199 0.97 -14.88 -10.47
CA SER A 199 -0.25 -15.26 -9.73
C SER A 199 -1.20 -15.99 -10.71
N PRO A 200 -1.93 -17.07 -10.35
CA PRO A 200 -2.80 -17.84 -11.28
C PRO A 200 -4.03 -17.14 -11.90
N HIS A 201 -4.44 -15.94 -11.49
CA HIS A 201 -5.48 -15.15 -12.20
C HIS A 201 -4.92 -13.93 -12.97
N PHE A 202 -3.61 -13.77 -12.94
CA PHE A 202 -2.90 -12.56 -13.34
C PHE A 202 -3.05 -12.11 -14.80
N LEU A 203 -3.30 -12.99 -15.77
CA LEU A 203 -3.27 -12.60 -17.19
C LEU A 203 -4.34 -11.56 -17.48
N ILE A 204 -5.54 -11.75 -16.91
CA ILE A 204 -6.67 -10.84 -17.11
C ILE A 204 -6.41 -9.53 -16.36
N ASP A 205 -6.05 -9.58 -15.08
CA ASP A 205 -5.84 -8.36 -14.29
C ASP A 205 -4.66 -7.52 -14.79
N LYS A 206 -3.59 -8.19 -15.25
CA LYS A 206 -2.43 -7.55 -15.89
C LYS A 206 -2.83 -6.92 -17.22
N ALA A 207 -3.49 -7.66 -18.10
CA ALA A 207 -3.94 -7.14 -19.39
C ALA A 207 -4.94 -5.99 -19.22
N TRP A 208 -5.88 -6.11 -18.29
CA TRP A 208 -6.88 -5.10 -17.96
C TRP A 208 -6.24 -3.81 -17.45
N SER A 209 -5.26 -3.92 -16.55
CA SER A 209 -4.54 -2.75 -16.01
C SER A 209 -3.72 -2.05 -17.08
N MET A 210 -3.02 -2.83 -17.92
CA MET A 210 -2.30 -2.30 -19.08
C MET A 210 -3.25 -1.62 -20.06
N ALA A 211 -4.42 -2.21 -20.35
CA ALA A 211 -5.43 -1.60 -21.19
C ALA A 211 -5.92 -0.25 -20.60
N LYS A 212 -6.19 -0.18 -19.29
CA LYS A 212 -6.55 1.08 -18.60
C LYS A 212 -5.46 2.14 -18.74
N ILE A 213 -4.20 1.78 -18.50
CA ILE A 213 -3.07 2.71 -18.67
C ILE A 213 -2.99 3.18 -20.13
N LYS A 214 -3.18 2.29 -21.11
CA LYS A 214 -3.19 2.66 -22.53
C LYS A 214 -4.32 3.64 -22.87
N ARG A 215 -5.49 3.49 -22.24
CA ARG A 215 -6.63 4.41 -22.40
C ARG A 215 -6.35 5.78 -21.77
N LEU A 216 -5.85 5.80 -20.53
CA LEU A 216 -5.50 7.03 -19.81
C LEU A 216 -4.32 7.77 -20.46
N PHE A 217 -3.35 7.04 -21.00
CA PHE A 217 -2.14 7.56 -21.62
C PHE A 217 -1.98 7.01 -23.04
N PRO A 218 -2.68 7.59 -24.04
CA PRO A 218 -2.64 7.08 -25.42
C PRO A 218 -1.24 7.03 -26.04
N ARG A 219 -0.33 7.90 -25.57
CA ARG A 219 1.08 7.96 -25.98
C ARG A 219 1.97 6.89 -25.34
N TRP A 220 1.50 6.20 -24.29
CA TRP A 220 2.20 5.05 -23.77
C TRP A 220 2.12 3.91 -24.78
N ASN A 221 3.27 3.39 -25.19
CA ASN A 221 3.34 2.31 -26.16
C ASN A 221 3.38 0.99 -25.41
N LEU A 222 2.35 0.18 -25.64
CA LEU A 222 2.44 -1.23 -25.33
C LEU A 222 3.51 -1.83 -26.25
N PRO A 223 4.47 -2.59 -25.72
CA PRO A 223 5.44 -3.27 -26.58
C PRO A 223 4.74 -4.28 -27.49
N ASN A 224 5.38 -4.64 -28.58
CA ASN A 224 4.95 -5.78 -29.37
C ASN A 224 5.13 -7.06 -28.52
N PRO A 225 4.21 -8.05 -28.57
CA PRO A 225 4.43 -9.35 -27.95
C PRO A 225 5.76 -10.02 -28.30
N ASP A 226 6.35 -9.73 -29.46
CA ASP A 226 7.66 -10.26 -29.85
C ASP A 226 8.85 -9.54 -29.17
N GLU A 227 8.62 -8.38 -28.55
CA GLU A 227 9.62 -7.57 -27.85
C GLU A 227 9.70 -7.89 -26.34
N VAL A 228 8.86 -8.79 -25.84
CA VAL A 228 8.82 -9.14 -24.41
C VAL A 228 9.11 -10.62 -24.20
N GLU A 229 9.81 -10.94 -23.11
CA GLU A 229 10.18 -12.31 -22.77
C GLU A 229 9.10 -13.00 -21.90
N GLY A 230 8.90 -14.30 -22.14
CA GLY A 230 7.95 -15.15 -21.41
C GLY A 230 6.55 -15.18 -22.01
N ASP A 231 6.06 -16.38 -22.35
CA ASP A 231 4.78 -16.63 -23.05
C ASP A 231 3.58 -15.95 -22.38
N THR A 232 3.59 -16.03 -21.07
CA THR A 232 2.70 -15.35 -20.15
C THR A 232 2.59 -13.83 -20.40
N LEU A 233 3.73 -13.13 -20.46
CA LEU A 233 3.75 -11.68 -20.63
C LEU A 233 3.35 -11.31 -22.07
N LYS A 234 3.78 -12.12 -23.05
CA LYS A 234 3.33 -12.00 -24.45
C LYS A 234 1.81 -12.06 -24.56
N ALA A 235 1.18 -13.04 -23.90
CA ALA A 235 -0.26 -13.20 -23.87
C ALA A 235 -0.97 -12.00 -23.20
N ALA A 236 -0.43 -11.49 -22.09
CA ALA A 236 -0.97 -10.33 -21.39
C ALA A 236 -0.89 -9.05 -22.22
N VAL A 237 0.25 -8.76 -22.84
CA VAL A 237 0.45 -7.58 -23.70
C VAL A 237 -0.47 -7.62 -24.93
N LYS A 238 -0.56 -8.78 -25.59
CA LYS A 238 -1.47 -9.00 -26.72
C LYS A 238 -2.92 -8.75 -26.31
N SER A 239 -3.33 -9.30 -25.17
CA SER A 239 -4.68 -9.14 -24.64
C SER A 239 -4.97 -7.69 -24.27
N ALA A 240 -4.02 -6.99 -23.64
CA ALA A 240 -4.16 -5.57 -23.28
C ALA A 240 -4.41 -4.69 -24.51
N GLY A 241 -3.64 -4.91 -25.58
CA GLY A 241 -3.80 -4.18 -26.84
C GLY A 241 -5.21 -4.36 -27.40
N ARG A 242 -5.69 -5.60 -27.47
CA ARG A 242 -7.04 -5.93 -27.93
C ARG A 242 -8.12 -5.31 -27.02
N MET A 243 -8.00 -5.49 -25.71
CA MET A 243 -8.95 -4.96 -24.73
C MET A 243 -9.07 -3.44 -24.81
N SER A 244 -7.95 -2.74 -25.00
CA SER A 244 -7.95 -1.27 -25.12
C SER A 244 -8.71 -0.74 -26.34
N LEU A 245 -8.97 -1.60 -27.34
CA LEU A 245 -9.64 -1.26 -28.59
C LEU A 245 -11.05 -1.83 -28.69
N GLU A 246 -11.33 -2.98 -28.09
CA GLU A 246 -12.57 -3.74 -28.30
C GLU A 246 -13.50 -3.73 -27.08
N GLU A 247 -12.98 -3.63 -25.85
CA GLU A 247 -13.80 -3.76 -24.65
C GLU A 247 -14.58 -2.45 -24.36
N PRO A 248 -15.92 -2.47 -24.29
CA PRO A 248 -16.72 -1.26 -24.08
C PRO A 248 -16.35 -0.50 -22.80
N GLU A 249 -16.07 -1.22 -21.71
CA GLU A 249 -15.64 -0.63 -20.45
C GLU A 249 -14.30 0.10 -20.57
N MET A 250 -13.39 -0.38 -21.42
CA MET A 250 -12.12 0.30 -21.70
C MET A 250 -12.32 1.51 -22.60
N GLN A 251 -13.17 1.38 -23.63
CA GLN A 251 -13.47 2.48 -24.53
C GLN A 251 -14.13 3.67 -23.81
N ALA A 252 -14.88 3.41 -22.74
CA ALA A 252 -15.47 4.45 -21.89
C ALA A 252 -14.43 5.29 -21.14
N ILE A 253 -13.22 4.76 -20.92
CA ILE A 253 -12.13 5.51 -20.28
C ILE A 253 -11.54 6.49 -21.28
N SER A 254 -11.53 7.77 -20.91
CA SER A 254 -10.95 8.86 -21.68
C SER A 254 -9.47 9.06 -21.34
N PRO A 255 -8.72 9.81 -22.17
CA PRO A 255 -7.37 10.23 -21.80
C PRO A 255 -7.36 10.99 -20.46
N LEU A 256 -6.25 10.89 -19.71
CA LEU A 256 -6.12 11.43 -18.34
C LEU A 256 -6.57 12.88 -18.24
N ASP A 257 -6.20 13.74 -19.19
CA ASP A 257 -6.59 15.15 -19.17
C ASP A 257 -8.11 15.37 -19.21
N VAL A 258 -8.84 14.52 -19.92
CA VAL A 258 -10.31 14.57 -20.01
C VAL A 258 -10.92 14.05 -18.71
N GLU A 259 -10.40 12.95 -18.18
CA GLU A 259 -10.84 12.39 -16.88
C GLU A 259 -10.65 13.41 -15.74
N LEU A 260 -9.50 14.08 -15.70
CA LEU A 260 -9.19 15.11 -14.69
C LEU A 260 -10.02 16.40 -14.87
N GLN A 261 -10.60 16.66 -16.04
CA GLN A 261 -11.56 17.74 -16.24
C GLN A 261 -12.95 17.40 -15.69
N GLY A 262 -13.32 16.11 -15.69
CA GLY A 262 -14.56 15.63 -15.09
C GLY A 262 -14.58 15.70 -13.56
N ILE A 263 -13.42 15.77 -12.92
CA ILE A 263 -13.28 15.90 -11.48
C ILE A 263 -13.20 17.38 -11.09
N ARG A 264 -14.05 17.79 -10.15
CA ARG A 264 -14.07 19.15 -9.61
C ARG A 264 -12.87 19.38 -8.69
N MET A 265 -11.72 19.77 -9.26
CA MET A 265 -10.49 20.08 -8.52
C MET A 265 -9.82 21.37 -9.03
N PRO A 266 -8.96 22.01 -8.21
CA PRO A 266 -8.20 23.19 -8.60
C PRO A 266 -7.20 22.84 -9.71
N GLU A 267 -6.89 23.83 -10.55
CA GLU A 267 -5.93 23.66 -11.63
C GLU A 267 -4.54 23.28 -11.11
N GLN A 268 -4.14 23.83 -9.96
CA GLN A 268 -2.85 23.55 -9.32
C GLN A 268 -2.69 22.08 -8.95
N LEU A 269 -3.75 21.45 -8.43
CA LEU A 269 -3.75 20.01 -8.14
C LEU A 269 -3.69 19.20 -9.43
N ARG A 270 -4.42 19.64 -10.47
CA ARG A 270 -4.40 18.97 -11.79
C ARG A 270 -3.00 19.01 -12.42
N ASP A 271 -2.32 20.15 -12.35
CA ASP A 271 -0.97 20.33 -12.88
C ASP A 271 0.06 19.50 -12.10
N LEU A 272 -0.08 19.45 -10.77
CA LEU A 272 0.75 18.57 -9.94
C LEU A 272 0.55 17.09 -10.30
N LEU A 273 -0.69 16.65 -10.51
CA LEU A 273 -0.97 15.26 -10.94
C LEU A 273 -0.36 14.97 -12.32
N ARG A 274 -0.41 15.91 -13.27
CA ARG A 274 0.24 15.75 -14.58
C ARG A 274 1.75 15.59 -14.47
N LEU A 275 2.38 16.37 -13.59
CA LEU A 275 3.81 16.29 -13.33
C LEU A 275 4.20 14.91 -12.75
N MET A 276 3.40 14.39 -11.81
CA MET A 276 3.69 13.12 -11.13
C MET A 276 3.36 11.88 -11.98
N LEU A 277 2.30 11.93 -12.79
CA LEU A 277 1.78 10.78 -13.54
C LEU A 277 2.42 10.62 -14.94
N ILE A 278 3.70 10.98 -15.07
CA ILE A 278 4.46 10.75 -16.31
C ILE A 278 4.76 9.25 -16.46
N VAL A 279 4.24 8.67 -17.55
CA VAL A 279 4.37 7.24 -17.86
C VAL A 279 5.78 6.81 -18.28
N ASP A 280 6.58 7.72 -18.85
CA ASP A 280 7.98 7.44 -19.18
C ASP A 280 8.84 7.59 -17.92
N PRO A 281 9.38 6.49 -17.36
CA PRO A 281 10.10 6.54 -16.09
C PRO A 281 11.34 7.44 -16.16
N ASN A 282 11.98 7.57 -17.32
CA ASN A 282 13.17 8.43 -17.49
C ASN A 282 12.84 9.92 -17.48
N LYS A 283 11.57 10.27 -17.69
CA LYS A 283 11.06 11.65 -17.62
C LYS A 283 10.28 11.92 -16.34
N ARG A 284 9.98 10.88 -15.56
CA ARG A 284 9.23 11.01 -14.30
C ARG A 284 10.13 11.71 -13.28
N PRO A 285 9.68 12.80 -12.64
CA PRO A 285 10.48 13.49 -11.64
C PRO A 285 10.69 12.60 -10.41
N SER A 286 11.84 12.75 -9.75
CA SER A 286 12.06 12.18 -8.42
C SER A 286 11.17 12.87 -7.38
N ALA A 287 10.98 12.23 -6.23
CA ALA A 287 10.17 12.80 -5.16
C ALA A 287 10.68 14.17 -4.68
N SER A 288 12.00 14.34 -4.60
CA SER A 288 12.65 15.61 -4.26
C SER A 288 12.40 16.70 -5.32
N SER A 289 12.43 16.33 -6.60
CA SER A 289 12.11 17.24 -7.71
C SER A 289 10.65 17.70 -7.65
N VAL A 290 9.72 16.79 -7.33
CA VAL A 290 8.30 17.16 -7.18
C VAL A 290 8.10 18.14 -6.02
N LEU A 291 8.67 17.90 -4.84
CA LEU A 291 8.51 18.77 -3.67
C LEU A 291 9.02 20.20 -3.90
N THR A 292 10.00 20.38 -4.78
CA THR A 292 10.59 21.68 -5.10
C THR A 292 10.05 22.29 -6.40
N SER A 293 9.11 21.61 -7.05
CA SER A 293 8.51 22.03 -8.32
C SER A 293 7.61 23.26 -8.16
N ARG A 294 7.44 24.00 -9.26
CA ARG A 294 6.50 25.13 -9.29
C ARG A 294 5.06 24.66 -9.04
N GLU A 295 4.71 23.49 -9.55
CA GLU A 295 3.38 22.88 -9.45
C GLU A 295 3.03 22.55 -8.00
N PHE A 296 3.96 21.93 -7.26
CA PHE A 296 3.74 21.63 -5.84
C PHE A 296 3.63 22.91 -5.03
N LEU A 297 4.56 23.85 -5.19
CA LEU A 297 4.53 25.15 -4.50
C LEU A 297 3.29 25.99 -4.84
N ALA A 298 2.75 25.87 -6.05
CA ALA A 298 1.50 26.53 -6.43
C ALA A 298 0.29 25.89 -5.74
N PHE A 299 0.28 24.57 -5.59
CA PHE A 299 -0.76 23.86 -4.85
C PHE A 299 -0.72 24.17 -3.34
N GLU A 300 0.46 24.24 -2.73
CA GLU A 300 0.61 24.67 -1.32
C GLU A 300 0.02 26.08 -1.08
N LYS A 301 0.32 27.02 -1.96
CA LYS A 301 -0.17 28.41 -1.85
C LYS A 301 -1.69 28.52 -1.97
N LEU A 302 -2.36 27.54 -2.57
CA LEU A 302 -3.81 27.50 -2.62
C LEU A 302 -4.41 27.21 -1.23
N ASN A 303 -3.72 26.42 -0.43
CA ASN A 303 -4.19 25.95 0.87
C ASN A 303 -3.74 26.87 2.03
N GLY A 304 -2.67 27.64 1.84
CA GLY A 304 -2.22 28.68 2.75
C GLY A 304 -2.81 30.04 2.40
N ILE A 305 -3.98 30.37 2.97
CA ILE A 305 -4.39 31.77 3.19
C ILE A 305 -3.57 32.32 4.36
#